data_AF-A0A7W7SXY9-F1
#
_entry.id   AF-A0A7W7SXY9-F1
#
_cell.length_a   1.000
_cell.length_b   1.000
_cell.length_c   1.000
_cell.angle_alpha   90.00
_cell.angle_beta   90.00
_cell.angle_gamma   90.00
#
_symmetry.space_group_name_H-M   'P 1'
#
loop_
_entity.id
_entity.type
_entity.pdbx_description
1 polymer ?
#
loop_
_entity_poly.entity_id
_entity_poly.type
_entity_poly.pdbx_seq_one_letter_code
_entity_poly.pdbx_strand_id
1 'polypeptide(L)'
;MTTWLGLDAWHADAATADDTALALHGSLLFHANVVCVHRVEEHYALSFRFADDPSENIVSTLIERGYGVAAHNGTLQRLAGPVSLNRGALRAAIAHRYRREGRALRFPGQRALHGRYGVSDILAFSAIEEVLPHGIKSVDARGELRPSFVNGKLVLDCR
;
A
#
# COMPACT_ATOMS: atom_id res chain seq x y z
N MET A 1 6.52 -7.06 -15.32
CA MET A 1 7.23 -7.74 -14.19
C MET A 1 6.84 -7.01 -12.93
N THR A 2 6.35 -7.68 -11.88
CA THR A 2 5.77 -6.99 -10.72
C THR A 2 6.84 -6.27 -9.89
N THR A 3 6.59 -4.99 -9.59
CA THR A 3 7.51 -4.13 -8.84
C THR A 3 6.83 -3.51 -7.64
N TRP A 4 7.56 -3.50 -6.53
CA TRP A 4 7.18 -2.85 -5.28
C TRP A 4 8.10 -1.66 -5.08
N LEU A 5 7.51 -0.47 -5.15
CA LEU A 5 8.15 0.80 -4.87
C LEU A 5 7.82 1.20 -3.44
N GLY A 6 8.82 1.27 -2.58
CA GLY A 6 8.70 1.83 -1.24
C GLY A 6 9.20 3.27 -1.23
N LEU A 7 8.47 4.13 -0.51
CA LEU A 7 8.78 5.55 -0.35
C LEU A 7 8.77 5.93 1.13
N ASP A 8 9.69 6.79 1.52
CA ASP A 8 9.73 7.32 2.88
C ASP A 8 10.03 8.82 2.84
N ALA A 9 9.23 9.59 3.58
CA ALA A 9 9.40 11.03 3.81
C ALA A 9 9.24 11.37 5.30
N TRP A 10 9.41 10.39 6.19
CA TRP A 10 9.28 10.55 7.63
C TRP A 10 7.90 11.08 8.06
N HIS A 11 6.82 10.48 7.54
CA HIS A 11 5.48 10.90 7.93
C HIS A 11 5.24 10.58 9.41
N ALA A 12 5.10 11.60 10.25
CA ALA A 12 4.98 11.45 11.70
C ALA A 12 3.67 10.76 12.14
N ASP A 13 2.62 10.84 11.31
CA ASP A 13 1.31 10.30 11.62
C ASP A 13 0.68 9.57 10.42
N ALA A 14 -0.26 8.69 10.74
CA ALA A 14 -0.91 7.83 9.76
C ALA A 14 -1.83 8.59 8.80
N ALA A 15 -2.45 9.69 9.23
CA ALA A 15 -3.40 10.43 8.40
C ALA A 15 -2.65 11.18 7.29
N THR A 16 -1.58 11.89 7.64
CA THR A 16 -0.70 12.55 6.67
C THR A 16 -0.09 11.54 5.69
N ALA A 17 0.30 10.36 6.17
CA ALA A 17 0.81 9.29 5.32
C ALA A 17 -0.27 8.77 4.35
N ASP A 18 -1.52 8.61 4.80
CA ASP A 18 -2.63 8.19 3.96
C ASP A 18 -2.93 9.21 2.86
N ASP A 19 -3.08 10.48 3.23
CA ASP A 19 -3.37 11.56 2.30
C ASP A 19 -2.24 11.69 1.27
N THR A 20 -0.98 11.59 1.70
CA THR A 20 0.17 11.61 0.80
C THR A 20 0.15 10.42 -0.15
N ALA A 21 -0.11 9.20 0.34
CA ALA A 21 -0.19 8.01 -0.50
C ALA A 21 -1.28 8.12 -1.56
N LEU A 22 -2.47 8.62 -1.18
CA LEU A 22 -3.59 8.82 -2.09
C LEU A 22 -3.33 9.96 -3.07
N ALA A 23 -2.68 11.04 -2.66
CA ALA A 23 -2.31 12.14 -3.55
C ALA A 23 -1.25 11.71 -4.57
N LEU A 24 -0.24 10.94 -4.16
CA LEU A 24 0.75 10.36 -5.07
C LEU A 24 0.10 9.38 -6.04
N HIS A 25 -0.81 8.52 -5.56
CA HIS A 25 -1.59 7.63 -6.43
C HIS A 25 -2.44 8.42 -7.43
N GLY A 26 -3.13 9.47 -7.01
CA GLY A 26 -3.98 10.28 -7.88
C GLY A 26 -3.24 11.12 -8.93
N SER A 27 -1.92 11.27 -8.82
CA SER A 27 -1.15 12.18 -9.67
C SER A 27 0.02 11.51 -10.41
N LEU A 28 0.98 10.95 -9.68
CA LEU A 28 2.26 10.47 -10.22
C LEU A 28 2.30 8.94 -10.37
N LEU A 29 1.61 8.23 -9.48
CA LEU A 29 1.69 6.77 -9.31
C LEU A 29 0.34 6.08 -9.60
N PHE A 30 -0.46 6.66 -10.49
CA PHE A 30 -1.84 6.24 -10.79
C PHE A 30 -1.96 4.83 -11.40
N HIS A 31 -0.88 4.29 -11.95
CA HIS A 31 -0.82 2.90 -12.41
C HIS A 31 -0.54 1.88 -11.30
N ALA A 32 -0.35 2.30 -10.05
CA ALA A 32 -0.18 1.36 -8.95
C ALA A 32 -1.51 0.62 -8.67
N ASN A 33 -1.42 -0.71 -8.62
CA ASN A 33 -2.54 -1.61 -8.40
C ASN A 33 -2.89 -1.77 -6.92
N VAL A 34 -1.88 -1.64 -6.05
CA VAL A 34 -2.06 -1.68 -4.59
C VAL A 34 -1.22 -0.57 -3.97
N VAL A 35 -1.84 0.17 -3.04
CA VAL A 35 -1.20 1.25 -2.29
C VAL A 35 -1.34 0.94 -0.82
N CYS A 36 -0.21 0.92 -0.10
CA CYS A 36 -0.18 0.62 1.33
C CYS A 36 0.62 1.63 2.12
N VAL A 37 0.20 1.84 3.37
CA VAL A 37 0.93 2.59 4.39
C VAL A 37 1.44 1.61 5.45
N HIS A 38 2.70 1.79 5.85
CA HIS A 38 3.45 0.93 6.76
C HIS A 38 3.96 1.75 7.93
N ARG A 39 3.83 1.21 9.15
CA ARG A 39 4.50 1.79 10.31
C ARG A 39 5.97 1.36 10.31
N VAL A 40 6.87 2.33 10.36
CA VAL A 40 8.32 2.13 10.44
C VAL A 40 8.77 2.72 11.78
N GLU A 41 8.80 1.88 12.81
CA GLU A 41 9.18 2.32 14.17
C GLU A 41 8.28 3.48 14.65
N GLU A 42 8.76 4.72 14.58
CA GLU A 42 8.10 5.95 15.05
C GLU A 42 7.38 6.75 13.95
N HIS A 43 7.57 6.41 12.67
CA HIS A 43 6.97 7.11 11.54
C HIS A 43 6.27 6.16 10.57
N TYR A 44 5.81 6.69 9.45
CA TYR A 44 5.11 5.95 8.41
C TYR A 44 5.80 6.09 7.06
N ALA A 45 5.89 4.97 6.35
CA ALA A 45 6.39 4.85 4.99
C ALA A 45 5.32 4.27 4.07
N LEU A 46 5.45 4.52 2.78
CA LEU A 46 4.46 4.19 1.77
C LEU A 46 4.99 3.09 0.86
N SER A 47 4.08 2.35 0.23
CA SER A 47 4.48 1.42 -0.84
C SER A 47 3.42 1.29 -1.92
N PHE A 48 3.88 1.04 -3.14
CA PHE A 48 3.07 0.98 -4.35
C PHE A 48 3.46 -0.27 -5.12
N ARG A 49 2.47 -1.08 -5.53
CA ARG A 49 2.68 -2.27 -6.36
C ARG A 49 2.27 -1.98 -7.80
N PHE A 50 3.19 -2.18 -8.73
CA PHE A 50 2.97 -2.02 -10.17
C PHE A 50 3.06 -3.35 -10.89
N ALA A 51 2.37 -3.46 -12.03
CA ALA A 51 2.52 -4.60 -12.95
C ALA A 51 3.84 -4.52 -13.74
N ASP A 52 4.35 -3.30 -13.92
CA ASP A 52 5.57 -2.95 -14.65
C ASP A 52 6.38 -1.91 -13.88
N ASP A 53 7.66 -1.74 -14.22
CA ASP A 53 8.53 -0.80 -13.53
C ASP A 53 8.04 0.65 -13.73
N PRO A 54 8.02 1.48 -12.66
CA PRO A 54 7.81 2.91 -12.82
C PRO A 54 8.96 3.50 -13.64
N SER A 55 8.68 4.52 -14.45
CA SER A 55 9.72 5.15 -15.28
C SER A 55 10.80 5.84 -14.43
N GLU A 56 12.01 5.95 -14.96
CA GLU A 56 13.11 6.65 -14.29
C GLU A 56 12.79 8.13 -13.98
N ASN A 57 11.94 8.76 -14.80
CA ASN A 57 11.48 10.13 -14.57
C ASN A 57 10.59 10.23 -13.32
N ILE A 58 9.71 9.25 -13.09
CA ILE A 58 8.90 9.17 -11.88
C ILE A 58 9.80 9.01 -10.65
N VAL A 59 10.77 8.10 -10.73
CA VAL A 59 11.73 7.85 -9.64
C VAL A 59 12.54 9.09 -9.32
N SER A 60 13.08 9.77 -10.35
CA SER A 60 13.84 11.02 -10.19
C SER A 60 13.00 12.11 -9.56
N THR A 61 11.74 12.29 -10.00
CA THR A 61 10.81 13.26 -9.43
C THR A 61 10.56 13.02 -7.94
N LEU A 62 10.45 11.76 -7.50
CA LEU A 62 10.26 11.42 -6.09
C LEU A 62 11.51 11.77 -5.26
N ILE A 63 12.69 11.48 -5.78
CA ILE A 63 13.96 11.82 -5.13
C ILE A 63 14.09 13.34 -4.98
N GLU A 64 13.80 14.09 -6.04
CA GLU A 64 13.82 15.57 -6.03
C GLU A 64 12.83 16.17 -5.04
N ARG A 65 11.70 15.50 -4.80
CA ARG A 65 10.72 15.86 -3.75
C ARG A 65 11.16 15.46 -2.34
N GLY A 66 12.35 14.89 -2.17
CA GLY A 66 12.94 14.55 -0.88
C GLY A 66 12.58 13.17 -0.34
N TYR A 67 11.96 12.28 -1.13
CA TYR A 67 11.65 10.93 -0.69
C TYR A 67 12.91 10.04 -0.71
N GLY A 68 13.06 9.19 0.31
CA GLY A 68 13.80 7.95 0.18
C GLY A 68 13.01 6.99 -0.72
N VAL A 69 13.69 6.34 -1.66
CA VAL A 69 13.07 5.49 -2.68
C VAL A 69 13.75 4.13 -2.72
N ALA A 70 12.96 3.06 -2.66
CA ALA A 70 13.41 1.70 -2.86
C ALA A 70 12.54 0.97 -3.89
N ALA A 71 13.13 0.49 -4.99
CA ALA A 71 12.42 -0.32 -5.99
C ALA A 71 12.88 -1.78 -5.91
N HIS A 72 11.91 -2.69 -5.84
CA HIS A 72 12.16 -4.11 -5.65
C HIS A 72 11.26 -4.93 -6.58
N ASN A 73 11.82 -5.81 -7.41
CA ASN A 73 11.06 -6.65 -8.37
C ASN A 73 11.32 -8.16 -8.20
N GLY A 74 12.09 -8.54 -7.18
CA GLY A 74 12.60 -9.90 -6.99
C GLY A 74 13.95 -9.86 -6.29
N THR A 75 14.72 -8.85 -6.68
CA THR A 75 15.93 -8.33 -6.03
C THR A 75 15.78 -6.82 -5.82
N LEU A 76 16.68 -6.22 -5.02
CA LEU A 76 16.78 -4.78 -4.88
C LEU A 76 17.32 -4.18 -6.20
N GLN A 77 16.51 -3.37 -6.87
CA GLN A 77 16.88 -2.72 -8.13
C GLN A 77 17.42 -1.32 -7.91
N ARG A 78 16.81 -0.59 -6.97
CA ARG A 78 17.14 0.81 -6.69
C ARG A 78 17.01 1.11 -5.22
N LEU A 79 17.95 1.87 -4.70
CA LEU A 79 17.89 2.53 -3.41
C LEU A 79 18.50 3.92 -3.56
N ALA A 80 17.72 4.97 -3.35
CA ALA A 80 18.13 6.35 -3.64
C ALA A 80 17.36 7.37 -2.80
N GLY A 81 17.80 8.63 -2.82
CA GLY A 81 17.27 9.70 -1.99
C GLY A 81 18.07 9.92 -0.70
N PRO A 82 17.54 10.69 0.26
CA PRO A 82 18.21 10.95 1.52
C PRO A 82 18.51 9.64 2.28
N VAL A 83 19.78 9.45 2.68
CA VAL A 83 20.26 8.20 3.29
C VAL A 83 19.45 7.81 4.54
N SER A 84 19.01 8.79 5.32
CA SER A 84 18.18 8.58 6.52
C SER A 84 16.82 7.95 6.21
N LEU A 85 16.30 8.09 5.00
CA LEU A 85 14.97 7.61 4.58
C LEU A 85 15.04 6.26 3.86
N ASN A 86 16.23 5.84 3.40
CA ASN A 86 16.41 4.60 2.64
C ASN A 86 15.92 3.35 3.39
N ARG A 87 16.12 3.30 4.71
CA ARG A 87 15.74 2.13 5.53
C ARG A 87 14.22 1.95 5.57
N GLY A 88 13.45 3.03 5.77
CA GLY A 88 11.99 2.92 5.81
C GLY A 88 11.40 2.66 4.43
N ALA A 89 11.95 3.27 3.37
CA ALA A 89 11.54 2.99 1.99
C ALA A 89 11.74 1.51 1.64
N LEU A 90 12.92 0.95 1.94
CA LEU A 90 13.22 -0.47 1.69
C LEU A 90 12.31 -1.39 2.53
N ARG A 91 12.10 -1.07 3.81
CA ARG A 91 11.21 -1.84 4.68
C ARG A 91 9.80 -1.89 4.12
N ALA A 92 9.23 -0.76 3.70
CA ALA A 92 7.89 -0.70 3.14
C ALA A 92 7.76 -1.54 1.85
N ALA A 93 8.74 -1.46 0.94
CA ALA A 93 8.75 -2.28 -0.28
C ALA A 93 8.79 -3.78 0.03
N ILE A 94 9.66 -4.20 0.95
CA ILE A 94 9.82 -5.61 1.37
C ILE A 94 8.56 -6.10 2.10
N ALA A 95 8.03 -5.32 3.04
CA ALA A 95 6.82 -5.67 3.78
C ALA A 95 5.63 -5.91 2.85
N HIS A 96 5.45 -5.05 1.86
CA HIS A 96 4.41 -5.19 0.84
C HIS A 96 4.67 -6.40 -0.07
N ARG A 97 5.91 -6.60 -0.56
CA ARG A 97 6.26 -7.74 -1.40
C ARG A 97 5.93 -9.07 -0.74
N TYR A 98 6.33 -9.21 0.52
CA TYR A 98 6.11 -10.43 1.30
C TYR A 98 4.76 -10.46 2.02
N ARG A 99 3.91 -9.44 1.82
CA ARG A 99 2.57 -9.35 2.41
C ARG A 99 2.59 -9.56 3.94
N ARG A 100 3.60 -8.99 4.60
CA ARG A 100 3.85 -9.19 6.04
C ARG A 100 3.05 -8.22 6.91
N GLU A 101 3.02 -6.96 6.49
CA GLU A 101 2.36 -5.85 7.18
C GLU A 101 1.97 -4.78 6.14
N GLY A 102 1.21 -3.78 6.60
CA GLY A 102 0.80 -2.63 5.80
C GLY A 102 -0.71 -2.57 5.62
N ARG A 103 -1.27 -1.38 5.83
CA ARG A 103 -2.69 -1.08 5.63
C ARG A 103 -2.91 -0.64 4.19
N ALA A 104 -3.79 -1.31 3.46
CA ALA A 104 -4.09 -1.00 2.08
C ALA A 104 -5.13 0.13 1.97
N LEU A 105 -4.82 1.12 1.16
CA LEU A 105 -5.69 2.26 0.85
C LEU A 105 -6.32 2.13 -0.55
N ARG A 106 -5.60 1.48 -1.47
CA ARG A 106 -6.08 1.10 -2.80
C ARG A 106 -5.76 -0.36 -3.08
N PHE A 107 -6.73 -1.09 -3.62
CA PHE A 107 -6.59 -2.49 -3.97
C PHE A 107 -7.64 -2.91 -5.04
N PRO A 108 -7.39 -4.00 -5.79
CA PRO A 108 -8.33 -4.48 -6.79
C PRO A 108 -9.72 -4.78 -6.21
N GLY A 109 -10.77 -4.40 -6.95
CA GLY A 109 -12.17 -4.58 -6.56
C GLY A 109 -12.74 -3.53 -5.61
N GLN A 110 -11.90 -2.69 -4.99
CA GLN A 110 -12.35 -1.67 -4.02
C GLN A 110 -13.42 -0.72 -4.57
N ARG A 111 -13.28 -0.26 -5.83
CA ARG A 111 -14.23 0.69 -6.45
C ARG A 111 -15.65 0.13 -6.58
N ALA A 112 -15.80 -1.20 -6.56
CA ALA A 112 -17.09 -1.86 -6.62
C ALA A 112 -17.74 -2.01 -5.24
N LEU A 113 -17.07 -1.61 -4.14
CA LEU A 113 -17.54 -1.75 -2.76
C LEU A 113 -17.97 -0.39 -2.19
N HIS A 114 -19.21 0.04 -2.45
CA HIS A 114 -19.73 1.36 -2.01
C HIS A 114 -21.12 1.27 -1.35
N GLY A 115 -21.34 0.22 -0.56
CA GLY A 115 -22.64 -0.19 -0.05
C GLY A 115 -22.53 -1.30 0.97
N ARG A 116 -23.61 -2.04 1.22
CA ARG A 116 -23.56 -3.23 2.08
C ARG A 116 -23.35 -4.47 1.22
N TYR A 117 -22.33 -5.25 1.53
CA TYR A 117 -21.99 -6.47 0.78
C TYR A 117 -22.00 -7.68 1.69
N GLY A 118 -22.39 -8.83 1.13
CA GLY A 118 -22.14 -10.11 1.79
C GLY A 118 -20.62 -10.34 1.90
N VAL A 119 -20.19 -11.00 2.97
CA VAL A 119 -18.77 -11.38 3.11
C VAL A 119 -18.31 -12.22 1.92
N SER A 120 -19.16 -13.14 1.42
CA SER A 120 -18.88 -13.92 0.21
C SER A 120 -18.61 -13.05 -1.02
N ASP A 121 -19.37 -11.96 -1.20
CA ASP A 121 -19.18 -11.04 -2.33
C ASP A 121 -17.86 -10.26 -2.21
N ILE A 122 -17.53 -9.81 -1.00
CA ILE A 122 -16.25 -9.12 -0.74
C ILE A 122 -15.08 -10.02 -1.09
N LEU A 123 -15.12 -11.30 -0.66
CA LEU A 123 -14.06 -12.27 -0.94
C LEU A 123 -14.00 -12.68 -2.41
N ALA A 124 -15.14 -12.72 -3.11
CA ALA A 124 -15.20 -13.11 -4.52
C ALA A 124 -14.78 -11.99 -5.48
N PHE A 125 -15.07 -10.73 -5.15
CA PHE A 125 -14.93 -9.60 -6.09
C PHE A 125 -13.88 -8.56 -5.69
N SER A 126 -13.13 -8.80 -4.62
CA SER A 126 -12.04 -7.91 -4.21
C SER A 126 -10.76 -8.67 -3.90
N ALA A 127 -9.68 -7.93 -3.71
CA ALA A 127 -8.40 -8.50 -3.27
C ALA A 127 -8.38 -8.90 -1.78
N ILE A 128 -9.46 -8.67 -1.03
CA ILE A 128 -9.58 -9.11 0.36
C ILE A 128 -9.75 -10.63 0.36
N GLU A 129 -8.89 -11.33 1.11
CA GLU A 129 -8.93 -12.80 1.19
C GLU A 129 -9.52 -13.31 2.51
N GLU A 130 -9.70 -12.42 3.49
CA GLU A 130 -10.24 -12.79 4.78
C GLU A 130 -10.98 -11.62 5.44
N VAL A 131 -12.12 -11.92 6.07
CA VAL A 131 -12.90 -10.96 6.87
C VAL A 131 -13.01 -11.49 8.30
N LEU A 132 -12.67 -10.63 9.26
CA LEU A 132 -12.69 -10.92 10.69
C LEU A 132 -13.68 -10.01 11.44
N PRO A 133 -14.25 -10.47 12.57
CA PRO A 133 -14.29 -11.86 13.02
C PRO A 133 -15.06 -12.77 12.06
N HIS A 134 -14.77 -14.06 12.11
CA HIS A 134 -15.52 -15.06 11.36
C HIS A 134 -17.00 -15.08 11.80
N GLY A 135 -17.90 -15.41 10.87
CA GLY A 135 -19.35 -15.48 11.12
C GLY A 135 -20.10 -14.18 10.81
N ILE A 136 -19.40 -13.08 10.49
CA ILE A 136 -20.03 -11.88 9.91
C ILE A 136 -20.66 -12.24 8.57
N LYS A 137 -21.93 -11.84 8.38
CA LYS A 137 -22.66 -12.10 7.13
C LYS A 137 -22.53 -10.96 6.12
N SER A 138 -22.43 -9.74 6.60
CA SER A 138 -22.35 -8.54 5.75
C SER A 138 -21.46 -7.48 6.37
N VAL A 139 -20.77 -6.72 5.51
CA VAL A 139 -19.97 -5.55 5.91
C VAL A 139 -20.57 -4.31 5.27
N ASP A 140 -20.58 -3.21 6.03
CA ASP A 140 -20.90 -1.89 5.50
C ASP A 140 -19.64 -1.26 4.89
N ALA A 141 -19.60 -1.18 3.56
CA ALA A 141 -18.53 -0.59 2.78
C ALA A 141 -18.89 0.84 2.31
N ARG A 142 -19.79 1.54 2.99
CA ARG A 142 -20.08 2.97 2.72
C ARG A 142 -18.95 3.92 3.17
N GLY A 143 -17.88 3.38 3.74
CA GLY A 143 -16.61 4.07 3.97
C GLY A 143 -15.47 3.38 3.22
N GLU A 144 -14.29 4.02 3.19
CA GLU A 144 -13.11 3.36 2.65
C GLU A 144 -12.73 2.18 3.56
N LEU A 145 -12.93 0.95 3.07
CA LEU A 145 -12.44 -0.24 3.74
C LEU A 145 -10.91 -0.17 3.85
N ARG A 146 -10.39 -0.47 5.05
CA ARG A 146 -8.97 -0.38 5.40
C ARG A 146 -8.40 -1.75 5.76
N PRO A 147 -8.39 -2.72 4.83
CA PRO A 147 -7.79 -4.01 5.13
C PRO A 147 -6.27 -3.88 5.30
N SER A 148 -5.66 -4.86 5.96
CA SER A 148 -4.22 -4.88 6.21
C SER A 148 -3.63 -6.24 5.85
N PHE A 149 -2.35 -6.26 5.46
CA PHE A 149 -1.66 -7.51 5.27
C PHE A 149 -1.34 -8.16 6.61
N VAL A 150 -1.80 -9.40 6.79
CA VAL A 150 -1.54 -10.24 7.96
C VAL A 150 -1.26 -11.65 7.46
N ASN A 151 -0.10 -12.21 7.85
CA ASN A 151 0.29 -13.59 7.52
C ASN A 151 0.14 -13.96 6.03
N GLY A 152 0.49 -13.04 5.13
CA GLY A 152 0.43 -13.31 3.69
C GLY A 152 -0.93 -13.07 3.04
N LYS A 153 -1.95 -12.65 3.80
CA LYS A 153 -3.30 -12.36 3.30
C LYS A 153 -3.67 -10.90 3.48
N LEU A 154 -4.52 -10.35 2.61
CA LEU A 154 -5.16 -9.05 2.82
C LEU A 154 -6.44 -9.25 3.62
N VAL A 155 -6.42 -8.84 4.89
CA VAL A 155 -7.46 -9.11 5.88
C VAL A 155 -8.23 -7.84 6.19
N LEU A 156 -9.55 -7.89 6.11
CA LEU A 156 -10.44 -6.86 6.60
C LEU A 156 -10.92 -7.22 8.02
N ASP A 157 -10.47 -6.47 9.02
CA ASP A 157 -11.00 -6.58 10.38
C ASP A 157 -12.16 -5.59 10.56
N CYS A 158 -13.34 -6.10 10.91
CA CYS A 158 -14.58 -5.35 11.06
C CYS A 158 -14.96 -5.10 12.53
N ARG A 159 -14.01 -5.24 13.45
CA ARG A 159 -14.17 -4.88 14.86
C ARG A 159 -14.21 -3.37 15.07
#